data_AF-A0A3C1Q734-F1
#
_entry.id   AF-A0A3C1Q734-F1
#
_cell.length_a   1.000
_cell.length_b   1.000
_cell.length_c   1.000
_cell.angle_alpha   90.00
_cell.angle_beta   90.00
_cell.angle_gamma   90.00
#
_symmetry.space_group_name_H-M   'P 1'
#
loop_
_entity.id
_entity.type
_entity.pdbx_description
1 polymer ?
#
loop_
_entity_poly.entity_id
_entity_poly.type
_entity_poly.pdbx_seq_one_letter_code
_entity_poly.pdbx_strand_id
1 'polypeptide(L)'
;MPIEAEWGISPGSSIPTFNLGGVIVSVPICMDATYFETFRMARFAGADIVAIPSANPEPYNLWYALRGIWPRVQESQVYGIGASMVGQFAGQEFTGRSALLAPLELSPGGDGILAQTMTSDREDVVFAEFDLSLLYKLRAEEPLRFNLSLYRKYLPGLYR
;
A
#
# COMPACT_ATOMS: atom_id res chain seq x y z
N MET A 1 -1.65 -5.59 18.40
CA MET A 1 -2.93 -6.17 17.97
C MET A 1 -3.71 -6.63 19.18
N PRO A 2 -4.32 -5.73 19.97
CA PRO A 2 -5.13 -6.15 21.10
C PRO A 2 -6.48 -6.70 20.62
N ILE A 3 -7.18 -6.00 19.71
CA ILE A 3 -8.58 -6.29 19.39
C ILE A 3 -8.76 -7.41 18.35
N GLU A 4 -7.89 -7.49 17.34
CA GLU A 4 -7.98 -8.53 16.29
C GLU A 4 -7.73 -9.92 16.88
N ALA A 5 -6.84 -10.01 17.87
CA ALA A 5 -6.57 -11.25 18.60
C ALA A 5 -7.80 -11.68 19.43
N GLU A 6 -8.53 -10.74 20.04
CA GLU A 6 -9.80 -11.00 20.73
C GLU A 6 -10.88 -11.52 19.77
N TRP A 7 -10.83 -11.12 18.50
CA TRP A 7 -11.70 -11.65 17.43
C TRP A 7 -11.26 -13.00 16.87
N GLY A 8 -10.17 -13.58 17.40
CA GLY A 8 -9.65 -14.87 16.95
C GLY A 8 -8.85 -14.80 15.64
N ILE A 9 -8.43 -13.61 15.21
CA ILE A 9 -7.58 -13.43 14.04
C ILE A 9 -6.13 -13.72 14.43
N SER A 10 -5.47 -14.56 13.64
CA SER A 10 -4.03 -14.83 13.77
C SER A 10 -3.24 -14.14 12.66
N PRO A 11 -1.98 -13.72 12.90
CA PRO A 11 -1.11 -13.18 11.86
C PRO A 11 -0.93 -14.17 10.70
N GLY A 12 -0.87 -13.63 9.48
CA GLY A 12 -0.42 -14.38 8.30
C GLY A 12 1.09 -14.65 8.31
N SER A 13 1.53 -15.53 7.42
CA SER A 13 2.95 -15.92 7.29
C SER A 13 3.59 -15.53 5.96
N SER A 14 2.87 -14.84 5.08
CA SER A 14 3.36 -14.48 3.74
C SER A 14 2.60 -13.29 3.16
N ILE A 15 3.22 -12.57 2.23
CA ILE A 15 2.59 -11.55 1.40
C ILE A 15 2.37 -12.13 -0.01
N PRO A 16 1.15 -12.59 -0.35
CA PRO A 16 0.90 -13.22 -1.63
C PRO A 16 0.85 -12.18 -2.77
N THR A 17 1.33 -12.58 -3.93
CA THR A 17 1.09 -11.88 -5.20
C THR A 17 0.23 -12.74 -6.12
N PHE A 18 -0.52 -12.08 -7.00
CA PHE A 18 -1.34 -12.73 -8.02
C PHE A 18 -1.13 -12.05 -9.36
N ASN A 19 -1.24 -12.84 -10.42
CA ASN A 19 -1.15 -12.35 -11.80
C ASN A 19 -2.56 -12.03 -12.30
N LEU A 20 -2.77 -10.77 -12.69
CA LEU A 20 -3.98 -10.30 -13.33
C LEU A 20 -3.63 -9.85 -14.75
N GLY A 21 -3.78 -10.74 -15.72
CA GLY A 21 -3.54 -10.42 -17.14
C GLY A 21 -2.11 -9.95 -17.43
N GLY A 22 -1.11 -10.49 -16.73
CA GLY A 22 0.29 -10.09 -16.85
C GLY A 22 0.75 -9.03 -15.85
N VAL A 23 -0.17 -8.45 -15.07
CA VAL A 23 0.13 -7.47 -14.02
C VAL A 23 0.26 -8.21 -12.69
N ILE A 24 1.35 -7.99 -11.95
CA ILE A 24 1.52 -8.61 -10.63
C ILE A 24 0.95 -7.67 -9.57
N VAL A 25 0.01 -8.18 -8.78
CA VAL A 25 -0.69 -7.40 -7.76
C VAL A 25 -0.51 -8.06 -6.39
N SER A 26 -0.34 -7.25 -5.35
CA SER A 26 -0.29 -7.68 -3.94
C SER A 26 -1.38 -6.97 -3.14
N VAL A 27 -1.94 -7.66 -2.14
CA VAL A 27 -2.99 -7.08 -1.26
C VAL A 27 -2.62 -7.28 0.22
N PRO A 28 -1.66 -6.50 0.76
CA PRO A 28 -1.46 -6.39 2.21
C PRO A 28 -2.69 -5.72 2.85
N ILE A 29 -2.91 -5.93 4.15
CA ILE A 29 -4.15 -5.51 4.82
C ILE A 29 -3.85 -4.46 5.88
N CYS A 30 -4.51 -3.30 5.76
CA CYS A 30 -4.56 -2.23 6.76
C CYS A 30 -3.17 -1.88 7.37
N MET A 31 -2.89 -2.39 8.58
CA MET A 31 -1.68 -2.11 9.34
C MET A 31 -0.38 -2.54 8.63
N ASP A 32 -0.45 -3.49 7.69
CA ASP A 32 0.69 -3.92 6.87
C ASP A 32 1.38 -2.76 6.17
N ALA A 33 0.62 -1.73 5.76
CA ALA A 33 1.19 -0.54 5.10
C ALA A 33 2.06 0.32 6.00
N THR A 34 1.96 0.15 7.33
CA THR A 34 2.80 0.84 8.31
C THR A 34 4.26 0.40 8.20
N TYR A 35 4.49 -0.83 7.76
CA TYR A 35 5.81 -1.45 7.72
C TYR A 35 6.33 -1.47 6.28
N PHE A 36 7.52 -0.93 6.05
CA PHE A 36 8.11 -0.91 4.71
C PHE A 36 8.35 -2.32 4.18
N GLU A 37 8.57 -3.27 5.09
CA GLU A 37 8.92 -4.64 4.77
C GLU A 37 7.86 -5.38 3.99
N THR A 38 6.58 -5.11 4.23
CA THR A 38 5.48 -5.73 3.49
C THR A 38 5.50 -5.33 2.01
N PHE A 39 5.73 -4.05 1.72
CA PHE A 39 5.84 -3.54 0.35
C PHE A 39 7.13 -3.95 -0.33
N ARG A 40 8.25 -4.01 0.41
CA ARG A 40 9.51 -4.53 -0.12
C ARG A 40 9.40 -6.01 -0.48
N MET A 41 8.73 -6.82 0.33
CA MET A 41 8.43 -8.22 0.01
C MET A 41 7.57 -8.33 -1.25
N ALA A 42 6.48 -7.55 -1.34
CA ALA A 42 5.65 -7.49 -2.54
C ALA A 42 6.47 -7.09 -3.78
N ARG A 43 7.35 -6.08 -3.66
CA ARG A 43 8.21 -5.60 -4.74
C ARG A 43 9.24 -6.64 -5.19
N PHE A 44 9.81 -7.41 -4.26
CA PHE A 44 10.69 -8.54 -4.58
C PHE A 44 9.94 -9.68 -5.27
N ALA A 45 8.68 -9.90 -4.93
CA ALA A 45 7.79 -10.82 -5.62
C ALA A 45 7.28 -10.29 -6.97
N GLY A 46 7.77 -9.13 -7.41
CA GLY A 46 7.49 -8.56 -8.73
C GLY A 46 6.24 -7.68 -8.80
N ALA A 47 5.62 -7.32 -7.66
CA ALA A 47 4.40 -6.52 -7.65
C ALA A 47 4.57 -5.19 -8.42
N ASP A 48 3.60 -4.92 -9.29
CA ASP A 48 3.43 -3.68 -10.04
C ASP A 48 2.43 -2.76 -9.35
N ILE A 49 1.40 -3.37 -8.75
CA ILE A 49 0.34 -2.70 -8.00
C ILE A 49 0.27 -3.30 -6.60
N VAL A 50 0.15 -2.45 -5.59
CA VAL A 50 -0.17 -2.86 -4.21
C VAL A 50 -1.47 -2.20 -3.78
N ALA A 51 -2.47 -3.00 -3.42
CA ALA A 51 -3.75 -2.52 -2.93
C ALA A 51 -3.90 -2.76 -1.42
N ILE A 52 -4.25 -1.73 -0.67
CA ILE A 52 -4.44 -1.77 0.78
C ILE A 52 -5.91 -1.49 1.10
N PRO A 53 -6.72 -2.53 1.33
CA PRO A 53 -7.97 -2.36 2.06
C PRO A 53 -7.66 -1.99 3.52
N SER A 54 -8.29 -0.93 4.01
CA SER A 54 -8.09 -0.42 5.37
C SER A 54 -9.40 -0.03 6.03
N ALA A 55 -9.52 -0.28 7.33
CA ALA A 55 -10.63 0.17 8.16
C ALA A 55 -10.04 0.78 9.43
N ASN A 56 -9.96 2.11 9.46
CA ASN A 56 -9.34 2.85 10.57
C ASN A 56 -10.43 3.40 11.51
N PRO A 57 -10.54 2.89 12.74
CA PRO A 57 -11.54 3.31 13.72
C PRO A 57 -11.13 4.58 14.47
N GLU A 58 -10.49 5.53 13.78
CA GLU A 58 -9.94 6.76 14.34
C GLU A 58 -10.39 7.93 13.46
N PRO A 59 -10.56 9.16 14.00
CA PRO A 59 -10.81 10.34 13.19
C PRO A 59 -9.68 10.57 12.18
N TYR A 60 -10.06 10.93 10.95
CA TYR A 60 -9.08 11.10 9.88
C TYR A 60 -8.08 12.22 10.23
N ASN A 61 -6.79 11.88 10.11
CA ASN A 61 -5.69 12.81 10.26
C ASN A 61 -4.66 12.53 9.17
N LEU A 62 -4.30 13.57 8.40
CA LEU A 62 -3.35 13.44 7.30
C LEU A 62 -2.00 12.88 7.76
N TRP A 63 -1.47 13.35 8.89
CA TRP A 63 -0.18 12.90 9.42
C TRP A 63 -0.21 11.44 9.84
N TYR A 64 -1.35 10.95 10.33
CA TYR A 64 -1.53 9.53 10.63
C TYR A 64 -1.69 8.72 9.34
N ALA A 65 -2.41 9.23 8.35
CA ALA A 65 -2.55 8.58 7.04
C ALA A 65 -1.21 8.44 6.31
N LEU A 66 -0.28 9.38 6.50
CA LEU A 66 1.08 9.32 5.94
C LEU A 66 1.92 8.15 6.49
N ARG A 67 1.50 7.48 7.57
CA ARG A 67 2.12 6.21 8.00
C ARG A 67 1.76 5.03 7.10
N GLY A 68 0.74 5.19 6.24
CA GLY A 68 0.16 4.12 5.42
C GLY A 68 0.79 3.99 4.04
N ILE A 69 -0.05 3.75 3.03
CA ILE A 69 0.39 3.34 1.68
C ILE A 69 1.20 4.42 0.93
N TRP A 70 0.95 5.70 1.16
CA TRP A 70 1.55 6.78 0.36
C TRP A 70 3.09 6.72 0.31
N PRO A 71 3.84 6.71 1.44
CA PRO A 71 5.30 6.59 1.37
C PRO A 71 5.76 5.26 0.79
N ARG A 72 5.01 4.18 1.03
CA ARG A 72 5.36 2.82 0.58
C ARG A 72 5.38 2.68 -0.94
N VAL A 73 4.47 3.36 -1.62
CA VAL A 73 4.43 3.49 -3.09
C VAL A 73 5.74 4.09 -3.60
N GLN A 74 6.22 5.16 -2.93
CA GLN A 74 7.43 5.87 -3.33
C GLN A 74 8.67 5.00 -3.09
N GLU A 75 8.80 4.43 -1.90
CA GLU A 75 9.96 3.63 -1.51
C GLU A 75 10.09 2.32 -2.29
N SER A 76 8.99 1.82 -2.85
CA SER A 76 8.94 0.51 -3.53
C SER A 76 8.79 0.62 -5.05
N GLN A 77 8.57 1.81 -5.60
CA GLN A 77 8.30 2.04 -7.02
C GLN A 77 7.21 1.10 -7.55
N VAL A 78 6.01 1.17 -6.95
CA VAL A 78 4.80 0.44 -7.35
C VAL A 78 3.67 1.45 -7.56
N TYR A 79 2.61 1.10 -8.29
CA TYR A 79 1.34 1.82 -8.16
C TYR A 79 0.61 1.39 -6.89
N GLY A 80 -0.15 2.30 -6.29
CA GLY A 80 -0.86 2.07 -5.04
C GLY A 80 -2.36 2.26 -5.16
N ILE A 81 -3.13 1.40 -4.50
CA ILE A 81 -4.57 1.58 -4.30
C ILE A 81 -4.84 1.59 -2.80
N GLY A 82 -5.11 2.76 -2.22
CA GLY A 82 -5.62 2.86 -0.86
C GLY A 82 -7.14 2.82 -0.88
N ALA A 83 -7.74 1.77 -0.33
CA ALA A 83 -9.19 1.60 -0.25
C ALA A 83 -9.63 1.65 1.22
N SER A 84 -10.15 2.80 1.65
CA SER A 84 -10.59 3.03 3.02
C SER A 84 -12.08 2.77 3.19
N MET A 85 -12.43 2.01 4.23
CA MET A 85 -13.79 1.92 4.74
C MET A 85 -14.16 3.22 5.45
N VAL A 86 -15.38 3.70 5.23
CA VAL A 86 -15.94 4.91 5.84
C VAL A 86 -17.34 4.64 6.37
N GLY A 87 -17.77 5.40 7.37
CA GLY A 87 -19.09 5.28 7.98
C GLY A 87 -19.14 4.33 9.17
N GLN A 88 -20.34 3.91 9.57
CA GLN A 88 -20.53 3.07 10.76
C GLN A 88 -20.69 1.60 10.42
N PHE A 89 -19.93 0.75 11.10
CA PHE A 89 -20.05 -0.70 11.02
C PHE A 89 -19.71 -1.35 12.35
N ALA A 90 -20.50 -2.36 12.76
CA ALA A 90 -20.31 -3.09 14.01
C ALA A 90 -20.15 -2.21 15.27
N GLY A 91 -20.84 -1.06 15.33
CA GLY A 91 -20.77 -0.12 16.45
C GLY A 91 -19.52 0.76 16.48
N GLN A 92 -18.73 0.76 15.41
CA GLN A 92 -17.54 1.58 15.24
C GLN A 92 -17.67 2.50 14.03
N GLU A 93 -17.23 3.75 14.17
CA GLU A 93 -17.09 4.68 13.05
C GLU A 93 -15.70 4.52 12.42
N PHE A 94 -15.67 4.46 11.09
CA PHE A 94 -14.45 4.37 10.28
C PHE A 94 -14.30 5.61 9.42
N THR A 95 -13.05 6.06 9.27
CA THR A 95 -12.73 7.18 8.41
C THR A 95 -11.48 6.89 7.58
N GLY A 96 -11.36 7.55 6.44
CA GLY A 96 -10.21 7.40 5.54
C GLY A 96 -10.44 8.07 4.20
N ARG A 97 -9.34 8.40 3.50
CA ARG A 97 -9.40 8.95 2.15
C ARG A 97 -8.82 7.94 1.18
N SER A 98 -9.69 7.30 0.41
CA SER A 98 -9.26 6.37 -0.63
C SER A 98 -8.49 7.13 -1.72
N ALA A 99 -7.44 6.53 -2.24
CA ALA A 99 -6.56 7.17 -3.22
C ALA A 99 -5.93 6.16 -4.18
N LEU A 100 -5.78 6.59 -5.43
CA LEU A 100 -4.96 5.94 -6.45
C LEU A 100 -3.64 6.69 -6.50
N LEU A 101 -2.54 5.97 -6.32
CA LEU A 101 -1.23 6.52 -6.02
C LEU A 101 -0.20 6.04 -7.04
N ALA A 102 0.76 6.91 -7.33
CA ALA A 102 1.88 6.62 -8.21
C ALA A 102 3.21 7.01 -7.55
N PRO A 103 4.34 6.49 -8.06
CA PRO A 103 5.64 7.10 -7.82
C PRO A 103 5.59 8.60 -8.14
N LEU A 104 6.27 9.44 -7.35
CA LEU A 104 6.27 10.91 -7.51
C LEU A 104 6.57 11.32 -8.95
N GLU A 105 7.54 10.64 -9.58
CA GLU A 105 8.00 10.86 -10.95
C GLU A 105 6.92 10.61 -12.01
N LEU A 106 5.91 9.81 -11.67
CA LEU A 106 4.81 9.41 -12.56
C LEU A 106 3.50 10.12 -12.24
N SER A 107 3.43 10.88 -11.13
CA SER A 107 2.25 11.65 -10.76
C SER A 107 2.25 13.02 -11.47
N PRO A 108 1.15 13.45 -12.12
CA PRO A 108 1.09 14.73 -12.81
C PRO A 108 1.39 15.95 -11.92
N GLY A 109 0.99 15.88 -10.65
CA GLY A 109 1.22 16.94 -9.66
C GLY A 109 2.56 16.84 -8.93
N GLY A 110 3.34 15.79 -9.15
CA GLY A 110 4.56 15.51 -8.39
C GLY A 110 4.31 15.23 -6.90
N ASP A 111 3.09 14.87 -6.52
CA ASP A 111 2.62 14.63 -5.15
C ASP A 111 2.28 13.15 -4.88
N GLY A 112 2.47 12.28 -5.86
CA GLY A 112 2.22 10.85 -5.77
C GLY A 112 0.73 10.47 -5.81
N ILE A 113 -0.17 11.42 -6.10
CA ILE A 113 -1.63 11.20 -6.13
C ILE A 113 -2.12 11.28 -7.58
N LEU A 114 -2.78 10.22 -8.05
CA LEU A 114 -3.47 10.21 -9.35
C LEU A 114 -4.94 10.57 -9.20
N ALA A 115 -5.58 10.08 -8.14
CA ALA A 115 -6.93 10.46 -7.73
C ALA A 115 -7.14 10.20 -6.24
N GLN A 116 -8.00 10.98 -5.58
CA GLN A 116 -8.29 10.82 -4.15
C GLN A 116 -9.71 11.28 -3.84
N THR A 117 -10.40 10.58 -2.93
CA THR A 117 -11.74 10.97 -2.49
C THR A 117 -11.74 12.35 -1.84
N MET A 118 -12.81 13.10 -2.04
CA MET A 118 -12.90 14.48 -1.53
C MET A 118 -13.08 14.54 -0.02
N THR A 119 -13.78 13.55 0.54
CA THR A 119 -14.11 13.46 1.97
C THR A 119 -13.50 12.21 2.58
N SER A 120 -13.45 12.19 3.91
CA SER A 120 -12.92 11.05 4.69
C SER A 120 -13.99 10.24 5.42
N ASP A 121 -15.25 10.64 5.32
CA ASP A 121 -16.37 10.17 6.15
C ASP A 121 -17.62 9.82 5.31
N ARG A 122 -17.53 9.90 3.98
CA ARG A 122 -18.64 9.56 3.07
C ARG A 122 -18.17 8.66 1.94
N GLU A 123 -19.10 7.82 1.49
CA GLU A 123 -18.90 6.97 0.31
C GLU A 123 -18.62 7.83 -0.93
N ASP A 124 -17.62 7.41 -1.69
CA ASP A 124 -17.14 8.10 -2.88
C ASP A 124 -16.39 7.09 -3.77
N VAL A 125 -16.24 7.40 -5.05
CA VAL A 125 -15.52 6.56 -6.02
C VAL A 125 -14.64 7.46 -6.87
N VAL A 126 -13.36 7.08 -6.99
CA VAL A 126 -12.38 7.78 -7.81
C VAL A 126 -11.78 6.86 -8.86
N PHE A 127 -11.38 7.45 -9.99
CA PHE A 127 -10.85 6.73 -11.14
C PHE A 127 -9.53 7.35 -11.57
N ALA A 128 -8.58 6.50 -11.96
CA ALA A 128 -7.34 6.88 -12.61
C ALA A 128 -6.83 5.71 -13.45
N GLU A 129 -5.98 6.01 -14.42
CA GLU A 129 -5.31 5.00 -15.24
C GLU A 129 -3.88 4.80 -14.75
N PHE A 130 -3.44 3.54 -14.67
CA PHE A 130 -2.05 3.19 -14.37
C PHE A 130 -1.33 2.81 -15.67
N ASP A 131 -0.23 3.51 -15.95
CA ASP A 131 0.62 3.20 -17.10
C ASP A 131 1.81 2.34 -16.66
N LEU A 132 1.66 1.03 -16.79
CA LEU A 132 2.72 0.08 -16.43
C LEU A 132 3.98 0.24 -17.28
N SER A 133 3.87 0.76 -18.50
CA SER A 133 5.06 1.00 -19.34
C SER A 133 5.95 2.09 -18.74
N LEU A 134 5.35 3.14 -18.19
CA LEU A 134 6.06 4.19 -17.46
C LEU A 134 6.66 3.67 -16.15
N LEU A 135 5.93 2.81 -15.43
CA LEU A 135 6.45 2.17 -14.21
C LEU A 135 7.70 1.33 -14.50
N TYR A 136 7.67 0.51 -15.57
CA TYR A 136 8.81 -0.31 -15.96
C TYR A 136 9.99 0.53 -16.44
N LYS A 137 9.72 1.61 -17.17
CA LYS A 137 10.74 2.57 -17.58
C LYS A 137 11.43 3.21 -16.36
N LEU A 138 10.65 3.72 -15.40
CA LEU A 138 11.17 4.29 -14.14
C LEU A 138 12.07 3.29 -13.41
N ARG A 139 11.61 2.04 -13.25
CA ARG A 139 12.39 0.98 -12.58
C ARG A 139 13.70 0.65 -13.30
N ALA A 140 13.76 0.83 -14.62
CA ALA A 140 14.96 0.59 -15.42
C ALA A 140 15.94 1.77 -15.36
N GLU A 141 15.43 3.01 -15.37
CA GLU A 141 16.23 4.24 -15.32
C GLU A 141 16.73 4.52 -13.88
N GLU A 142 15.90 4.22 -12.89
CA GLU A 142 16.14 4.50 -11.47
C GLU A 142 15.92 3.26 -10.60
N PRO A 143 16.76 2.22 -10.73
CA PRO A 143 16.57 0.98 -9.99
C PRO A 143 16.83 1.18 -8.48
N LEU A 144 15.91 0.67 -7.65
CA LEU A 144 16.13 0.57 -6.20
C LEU A 144 17.37 -0.27 -5.90
N ARG A 145 18.26 0.26 -5.04
CA ARG A 145 19.49 -0.42 -4.62
C ARG A 145 19.31 -1.09 -3.26
N PHE A 146 18.93 -2.36 -3.30
CA PHE A 146 18.81 -3.18 -2.10
C PHE A 146 20.15 -3.78 -1.68
N ASN A 147 20.51 -3.65 -0.41
CA ASN A 147 21.72 -4.28 0.14
C ASN A 147 21.40 -5.67 0.71
N LEU A 148 21.23 -6.64 -0.19
CA LEU A 148 20.80 -8.00 0.17
C LEU A 148 21.78 -8.72 1.11
N SER A 149 23.08 -8.41 1.08
CA SER A 149 24.06 -9.03 1.96
C SER A 149 23.85 -8.60 3.42
N LEU A 150 23.57 -7.32 3.67
CA LEU A 150 23.22 -6.82 5.00
C LEU A 150 21.89 -7.40 5.47
N TYR A 151 20.88 -7.47 4.60
CA TYR A 151 19.57 -8.01 4.97
C TYR A 151 19.65 -9.48 5.39
N ARG A 152 20.40 -10.30 4.62
CA ARG A 152 20.63 -11.70 4.99
C ARG A 152 21.41 -11.84 6.30
N LYS A 153 22.36 -10.94 6.57
CA LYS A 153 23.16 -10.98 7.80
C LYS A 153 22.38 -10.55 9.05
N TYR A 154 21.65 -9.44 8.96
CA TYR A 154 21.04 -8.79 10.12
C TYR A 154 19.53 -9.05 10.27
N LEU A 155 18.85 -9.38 9.18
CA LEU A 155 17.40 -9.63 9.13
C LEU A 155 17.07 -10.99 8.47
N PRO A 156 17.79 -12.09 8.76
CA PRO A 156 17.60 -13.37 8.08
C PRO A 156 16.19 -13.94 8.24
N GLY A 157 15.49 -13.54 9.31
CA GLY A 157 14.15 -14.01 9.62
C GLY A 157 13.02 -13.26 8.91
N LEU A 158 13.30 -12.09 8.32
CA LEU A 158 12.29 -11.12 7.88
C LEU A 158 11.82 -11.32 6.42
N TYR A 159 12.61 -12.00 5.59
CA TYR A 159 12.33 -12.22 4.16
C TYR A 159 12.43 -13.69 3.76
N ARG A 160 11.95 -14.58 4.63
CA ARG A 160 11.96 -16.01 4.36
C ARG A 160 10.98 -16.39 3.26
#